data_AF-A0A8J3B2D9-F1
#
_entry.id   AF-A0A8J3B2D9-F1
#
_cell.length_a   1.000
_cell.length_b   1.000
_cell.length_c   1.000
_cell.angle_alpha   90.00
_cell.angle_beta   90.00
_cell.angle_gamma   90.00
#
_symmetry.space_group_name_H-M   'P 1'
#
loop_
_entity.id
_entity.type
_entity.pdbx_description
1 polymer ?
#
loop_
_entity_poly.entity_id
_entity_poly.type
_entity_poly.pdbx_seq_one_letter_code
_entity_poly.pdbx_strand_id
1 'polypeptide(L)'
;MRDRQRRPDEPSAQSVPDAVAVVPATFNMIDMWAAGINDRLALCVLNGALGTRLAVVASPYAKADLAAHPRIRRPPPAARRTRCPADSNEALRPADPDGPFQWSPVLDLLRALPRPAD
;
A
#
# COMPACT_ATOMS: atom_id res chain seq x y z
N MET A 1 -0.11 -7.97 15.38
CA MET A 1 0.08 -6.74 14.57
C MET A 1 1.29 -5.99 15.11
N ARG A 2 2.20 -5.51 14.24
CA ARG A 2 3.32 -4.63 14.63
C ARG A 2 3.07 -3.24 14.03
N ASP A 3 3.41 -2.20 14.77
CA ASP A 3 3.29 -0.80 14.39
C ASP A 3 4.66 -0.09 14.32
N ARG A 4 5.66 -0.59 15.05
CA ARG A 4 7.05 -0.11 15.04
C ARG A 4 8.04 -1.10 14.46
N GLN A 5 9.19 -0.57 14.05
CA GLN A 5 10.31 -1.39 13.63
C GLN A 5 10.83 -2.24 14.80
N ARG A 6 11.19 -3.48 14.46
CA ARG A 6 11.85 -4.42 15.34
C ARG A 6 13.25 -3.90 15.69
N ARG A 7 13.66 -3.99 16.95
CA ARG A 7 15.06 -3.73 17.34
C ARG A 7 15.96 -4.91 16.92
N PRO A 8 17.27 -4.70 16.65
CA PRO A 8 18.14 -5.76 16.14
C PRO A 8 18.11 -7.07 16.96
N ASP A 9 17.96 -6.96 18.28
CA ASP A 9 17.92 -8.01 19.29
C ASP A 9 16.56 -8.73 19.42
N GLU A 10 15.46 -8.14 18.94
CA GLU A 10 14.14 -8.74 19.04
C GLU A 10 14.00 -9.93 18.06
N PRO A 11 13.25 -11.01 18.36
CA PRO A 11 13.07 -12.11 17.41
C PRO A 11 12.31 -11.72 16.13
N SER A 12 12.72 -12.29 14.99
CA SER A 12 11.96 -12.20 13.73
C SER A 12 10.93 -13.33 13.67
N ALA A 13 9.70 -13.07 14.13
CA ALA A 13 8.63 -14.06 14.22
C ALA A 13 7.44 -13.77 13.28
N GLN A 14 7.62 -12.93 12.26
CA GLN A 14 6.52 -12.58 11.35
C GLN A 14 6.41 -13.60 10.23
N SER A 15 5.20 -14.15 10.07
CA SER A 15 4.80 -14.89 8.88
C SER A 15 5.00 -14.02 7.64
N VAL A 16 5.54 -14.62 6.58
CA VAL A 16 5.63 -13.95 5.27
C VAL A 16 4.20 -13.73 4.75
N PRO A 17 3.78 -12.50 4.45
CA PRO A 17 2.46 -12.24 3.90
C PRO A 17 2.38 -12.71 2.44
N ASP A 18 1.17 -13.09 1.99
CA ASP A 18 0.91 -13.42 0.57
C ASP A 18 0.72 -12.16 -0.30
N ALA A 19 0.31 -11.04 0.32
CA ALA A 19 0.12 -9.75 -0.32
C ALA A 19 0.18 -8.60 0.71
N VAL A 20 0.39 -7.37 0.25
CA VAL A 20 0.34 -6.15 1.07
C VAL A 20 -0.65 -5.16 0.48
N ALA A 21 -1.49 -4.57 1.35
CA ALA A 21 -2.35 -3.45 0.99
C ALA A 21 -1.89 -2.17 1.70
N VAL A 22 -1.76 -1.09 0.93
CA VAL A 22 -1.45 0.26 1.43
C VAL A 22 -2.73 1.09 1.40
N VAL A 23 -3.34 1.24 2.57
CA VAL A 23 -4.66 1.86 2.72
C VAL A 23 -4.73 2.73 3.98
N PRO A 24 -4.96 4.05 3.84
CA PRO A 24 -4.84 4.83 2.62
C PRO A 24 -3.36 5.01 2.19
N ALA A 25 -3.10 5.02 0.89
CA ALA A 25 -1.82 5.48 0.33
C ALA A 25 -1.88 7.01 0.14
N THR A 26 -1.58 7.75 1.20
CA THR A 26 -1.56 9.23 1.15
C THR A 26 -0.44 9.76 0.28
N PHE A 27 -0.52 11.04 -0.12
CA PHE A 27 0.54 11.69 -0.90
C PHE A 27 1.92 11.55 -0.25
N ASN A 28 2.05 11.88 1.04
CA ASN A 28 3.30 11.75 1.77
C ASN A 28 3.82 10.30 1.75
N MET A 29 2.93 9.32 1.90
CA MET A 29 3.31 7.91 1.85
C MET A 29 3.84 7.49 0.48
N ILE A 30 3.18 7.92 -0.60
CA ILE A 30 3.60 7.63 -1.97
C ILE A 30 4.92 8.34 -2.29
N ASP A 31 5.10 9.58 -1.86
CA ASP A 31 6.31 10.36 -2.14
C ASP A 31 7.53 9.77 -1.42
N MET A 32 7.41 9.51 -0.12
CA MET A 32 8.48 8.86 0.66
C MET A 32 8.80 7.46 0.16
N TRP A 33 7.77 6.67 -0.22
CA TRP A 33 8.00 5.35 -0.81
C TRP A 33 8.72 5.44 -2.15
N ALA A 34 8.34 6.37 -3.01
CA ALA A 34 9.01 6.59 -4.29
C ALA A 34 10.46 7.06 -4.14
N ALA A 35 10.76 7.76 -3.06
CA ALA A 35 12.11 8.20 -2.72
C ALA A 35 12.96 7.10 -2.05
N GLY A 36 12.39 5.93 -1.74
CA GLY A 36 13.09 4.85 -1.03
C GLY A 36 13.37 5.16 0.45
N ILE A 37 12.64 6.12 1.04
CA ILE A 37 12.78 6.45 2.46
C ILE A 37 12.27 5.27 3.29
N ASN A 38 12.96 4.99 4.41
CA ASN A 38 12.77 3.77 5.20
C ASN A 38 12.70 4.05 6.71
N ASP A 39 12.03 5.15 7.09
CA ASP A 39 12.04 5.70 8.45
C ASP A 39 10.95 5.12 9.38
N ARG A 40 10.00 4.36 8.83
CA ARG A 40 8.88 3.75 9.57
C ARG A 40 8.55 2.37 9.04
N LEU A 41 8.00 1.53 9.91
CA LEU A 41 7.73 0.11 9.63
C LEU A 41 7.01 -0.11 8.29
N ALA A 42 5.99 0.70 8.00
CA ALA A 42 5.24 0.56 6.75
C ALA A 42 6.12 0.76 5.51
N LEU A 43 7.04 1.73 5.51
CA LEU A 43 7.98 1.94 4.42
C LEU A 43 9.04 0.84 4.37
N CYS A 44 9.49 0.35 5.52
CA CYS A 44 10.38 -0.83 5.61
C CYS A 44 9.78 -2.06 4.93
N VAL A 45 8.50 -2.35 5.20
CA VAL A 45 7.78 -3.44 4.54
C VAL A 45 7.67 -3.20 3.04
N LEU A 46 7.31 -2.00 2.62
CA LEU A 46 7.11 -1.68 1.20
C LEU A 46 8.39 -1.69 0.37
N ASN A 47 9.47 -1.13 0.91
CA ASN A 47 10.78 -1.18 0.25
C ASN A 47 11.35 -2.60 0.25
N GLY A 48 11.15 -3.36 1.32
CA GLY A 48 11.51 -4.78 1.36
C GLY A 48 10.75 -5.61 0.32
N ALA A 49 9.48 -5.30 0.07
CA ALA A 49 8.66 -5.98 -0.93
C ALA A 49 9.18 -5.82 -2.37
N LEU A 50 9.91 -4.74 -2.68
CA LEU A 50 10.46 -4.47 -4.03
C LEU A 50 11.42 -5.57 -4.51
N GLY A 51 12.14 -6.21 -3.58
CA GLY A 51 13.06 -7.32 -3.89
C GLY A 51 12.39 -8.70 -3.92
N THR A 52 11.07 -8.77 -3.72
CA THR A 52 10.32 -10.03 -3.58
C THR A 52 9.31 -10.20 -4.72
N ARG A 53 8.57 -11.31 -4.74
CA ARG A 53 7.40 -11.50 -5.64
C ARG A 53 6.07 -11.09 -4.98
N LEU A 54 6.14 -10.43 -3.82
CA LEU A 54 4.97 -10.04 -3.04
C LEU A 54 4.12 -9.02 -3.79
N ALA A 55 2.85 -9.35 -3.99
CA ALA A 55 1.91 -8.43 -4.61
C ALA A 55 1.61 -7.27 -3.65
N VAL A 56 1.74 -6.03 -4.15
CA VAL A 56 1.37 -4.83 -3.40
C VAL A 56 0.21 -4.12 -4.09
N VAL A 57 -0.86 -3.91 -3.34
CA VAL A 57 -2.02 -3.10 -3.71
C VAL A 57 -1.93 -1.76 -2.99
N ALA A 58 -2.07 -0.65 -3.70
CA ALA A 58 -2.13 0.67 -3.11
C ALA A 58 -3.43 1.37 -3.50
N SER A 59 -4.09 2.01 -2.53
CA SER A 59 -5.27 2.84 -2.79
C SER A 59 -4.96 4.30 -2.47
N PRO A 60 -4.69 5.14 -3.49
CA PRO A 60 -4.38 6.55 -3.30
C PRO A 60 -5.51 7.30 -2.60
N TYR A 61 -5.14 8.12 -1.62
CA TYR A 61 -6.08 8.99 -0.91
C TYR A 61 -5.41 10.33 -0.64
N ALA A 62 -5.56 11.25 -1.58
CA ALA A 62 -4.96 12.58 -1.53
C ALA A 62 -6.02 13.64 -1.88
N LYS A 63 -5.89 14.82 -1.26
CA LYS A 63 -6.68 16.00 -1.64
C LYS A 63 -6.53 16.28 -3.14
N ALA A 64 -7.56 16.86 -3.76
CA ALA A 64 -7.59 17.15 -5.20
C ALA A 64 -6.32 17.84 -5.72
N ASP A 65 -5.84 18.87 -4.99
CA ASP A 65 -4.63 19.62 -5.36
C ASP A 65 -3.38 18.72 -5.44
N LEU A 66 -3.26 17.76 -4.53
CA LEU A 66 -2.16 16.80 -4.48
C LEU A 66 -2.37 15.63 -5.47
N ALA A 67 -3.61 15.29 -5.77
CA ALA A 67 -3.95 14.23 -6.72
C ALA A 67 -3.54 14.57 -8.16
N ALA A 68 -3.46 15.86 -8.49
CA ALA A 68 -2.91 16.36 -9.75
C ALA A 68 -1.41 16.04 -9.90
N HIS A 69 -0.70 15.78 -8.80
CA HIS A 69 0.73 15.52 -8.82
C HIS A 69 1.05 14.20 -9.56
N PRO A 70 2.04 14.18 -10.48
CA PRO A 70 2.37 12.99 -11.28
C PRO A 70 2.66 11.73 -10.45
N ARG A 71 3.22 11.89 -9.25
CA ARG A 71 3.49 10.77 -8.33
C ARG A 71 2.23 10.05 -7.83
N ILE A 72 1.10 10.74 -7.68
CA ILE A 72 -0.17 10.08 -7.33
C ILE A 72 -0.70 9.26 -8.51
N ARG A 73 -0.59 9.80 -9.74
CA ARG A 73 -1.04 9.12 -10.97
C ARG A 73 -0.14 7.96 -11.37
N ARG A 74 1.13 7.99 -10.96
CA ARG A 74 2.17 7.00 -11.24
C ARG A 74 2.96 6.69 -9.97
N PRO A 75 2.39 5.95 -9.01
CA PRO A 75 3.12 5.50 -7.83
C PRO A 75 4.29 4.60 -8.25
N PRO A 76 5.33 4.47 -7.39
CA PRO A 76 6.51 3.67 -7.68
C PRO A 76 6.12 2.22 -7.99
N PRO A 77 6.88 1.52 -8.86
CA PRO A 77 6.56 0.16 -9.25
C PRO A 77 6.66 -0.77 -8.04
N ALA A 78 5.54 -1.38 -7.65
CA ALA A 78 5.57 -2.57 -6.80
C ALA A 78 6.01 -3.80 -7.61
N ALA A 79 6.68 -4.74 -6.97
CA ALA A 79 6.92 -6.06 -7.53
C ALA A 79 5.57 -6.74 -7.81
N ARG A 80 5.36 -7.21 -9.05
CA ARG A 80 4.06 -7.65 -9.60
C ARG A 80 2.95 -6.59 -9.45
N ARG A 81 2.84 -5.72 -10.46
CA ARG A 81 1.71 -4.80 -10.61
C ARG A 81 0.39 -5.57 -10.68
N THR A 82 -0.48 -5.34 -9.71
CA THR A 82 -1.93 -5.46 -9.93
C THR A 82 -2.48 -4.05 -9.81
N ARG A 83 -2.76 -3.45 -10.96
CA ARG A 83 -3.32 -2.09 -11.07
C ARG A 83 -4.79 -2.17 -10.67
N CYS A 84 -5.21 -1.42 -9.65
CA CYS A 84 -6.57 -1.52 -9.14
C CYS A 84 -7.51 -0.61 -9.95
N PRO A 85 -8.80 -0.94 -10.08
CA PRO A 85 -9.84 0.07 -10.31
C PRO A 85 -9.87 1.15 -9.20
N ALA A 86 -9.32 0.85 -8.01
CA ALA A 86 -9.01 1.78 -6.93
C ALA A 86 -7.78 2.70 -7.20
N ASP A 87 -7.27 2.70 -8.44
CA ASP A 87 -6.42 3.77 -8.97
C ASP A 87 -7.15 5.11 -9.09
N SER A 88 -8.47 5.10 -8.92
CA SER A 88 -9.23 6.32 -8.66
C SER A 88 -8.79 6.85 -7.30
N ASN A 89 -8.11 7.99 -7.29
CA ASN A 89 -7.83 8.73 -6.07
C ASN A 89 -9.13 8.83 -5.25
N GLU A 90 -9.07 8.50 -3.96
CA GLU A 90 -10.21 8.50 -3.04
C GLU A 90 -11.26 7.40 -3.28
N ALA A 91 -10.92 6.26 -3.90
CA ALA A 91 -11.83 5.11 -4.05
C ALA A 91 -12.39 4.57 -2.72
N LEU A 92 -11.73 4.87 -1.60
CA LEU A 92 -12.17 4.50 -0.25
C LEU A 92 -13.15 5.51 0.36
N ARG A 93 -13.31 6.68 -0.26
CA ARG A 93 -14.07 7.78 0.30
C ARG A 93 -15.52 7.35 0.52
N PRO A 94 -16.05 7.48 1.74
CA PRO A 94 -17.45 7.20 2.00
C PRO A 94 -18.35 8.21 1.27
N ALA A 95 -19.57 7.79 0.92
CA ALA A 95 -20.57 8.70 0.32
C ALA A 95 -21.01 9.79 1.30
N ASP A 96 -21.06 9.45 2.59
CA ASP A 96 -21.27 10.35 3.71
C ASP A 96 -19.90 10.67 4.36
N PRO A 97 -19.53 11.95 4.60
CA PRO A 97 -18.28 12.30 5.28
C PRO A 97 -18.02 11.56 6.60
N ASP A 98 -19.07 11.24 7.36
CA ASP A 98 -18.97 10.52 8.63
C ASP A 98 -19.17 9.00 8.47
N GLY A 99 -19.35 8.54 7.23
CA GLY A 99 -19.53 7.14 6.89
C GLY A 99 -18.24 6.31 6.92
N PRO A 100 -18.36 4.97 6.96
CA PRO A 100 -17.19 4.09 6.96
C PRO A 100 -16.49 4.05 5.60
N PHE A 101 -15.16 3.89 5.61
CA PHE A 101 -14.39 3.70 4.38
C PHE A 101 -14.93 2.54 3.51
N GLN A 102 -14.93 2.76 2.20
CA GLN A 102 -15.37 1.79 1.20
C GLN A 102 -14.27 0.76 0.95
N TRP A 103 -14.22 -0.30 1.77
CA TRP A 103 -13.15 -1.31 1.72
C TRP A 103 -13.25 -2.31 0.57
N SER A 104 -14.45 -2.55 0.04
CA SER A 104 -14.71 -3.59 -0.97
C SER A 104 -13.76 -3.55 -2.17
N PRO A 105 -13.47 -2.38 -2.80
CA PRO A 105 -12.56 -2.32 -3.94
C PRO A 105 -11.16 -2.88 -3.65
N VAL A 106 -10.63 -2.67 -2.45
CA VAL A 106 -9.31 -3.19 -2.05
C VAL A 106 -9.40 -4.68 -1.75
N LEU A 107 -10.42 -5.11 -1.00
CA LEU A 107 -10.59 -6.52 -0.64
C LEU A 107 -10.82 -7.40 -1.86
N ASP A 108 -11.60 -6.93 -2.83
CA ASP A 108 -11.86 -7.67 -4.06
C ASP A 108 -10.60 -7.81 -4.92
N LEU A 109 -9.75 -6.76 -4.96
CA LEU A 109 -8.46 -6.88 -5.61
C LEU A 109 -7.56 -7.89 -4.91
N LEU A 110 -7.45 -7.83 -3.58
CA LEU A 110 -6.64 -8.79 -2.81
C LEU A 110 -7.09 -10.24 -3.02
N ARG A 111 -8.41 -10.47 -3.07
CA ARG A 111 -9.00 -11.80 -3.32
C ARG A 111 -8.74 -12.30 -4.74
N ALA A 112 -8.60 -11.40 -5.70
CA ALA A 112 -8.30 -11.72 -7.09
C ALA A 112 -6.80 -11.96 -7.36
N LEU A 113 -5.92 -11.68 -6.39
CA LEU A 113 -4.49 -11.91 -6.56
C LEU A 113 -4.20 -13.41 -6.69
N PRO A 114 -3.32 -13.82 -7.63
CA PRO A 114 -2.84 -15.19 -7.65
C PRO A 114 -2.09 -15.47 -6.36
N ARG A 115 -2.39 -16.62 -5.74
CA ARG A 115 -1.63 -17.11 -4.60
C ARG A 115 -0.16 -17.27 -5.00
N PRO A 116 0.80 -17.03 -4.09
CA PRO A 116 2.18 -17.42 -4.32
C PRO A 116 2.22 -18.91 -4.70
N ALA A 117 3.03 -19.28 -5.70
CA ALA A 117 3.31 -20.68 -5.95
C ALA A 117 4.14 -21.22 -4.76
N ASP A 118 3.72 -22.38 -4.23
CA ASP A 118 4.44 -23.11 -3.17
C ASP A 118 5.91 -23.38 -3.54
#